data_AF-A0AB36PGC7-F1
#
_entry.id   AF-A0AB36PGC7-F1
#
_cell.length_a   1.000
_cell.length_b   1.000
_cell.length_c   1.000
_cell.angle_alpha   90.00
_cell.angle_beta   90.00
_cell.angle_gamma   90.00
#
_symmetry.space_group_name_H-M   'P 1'
#
loop_
_entity.id
_entity.type
_entity.pdbx_description
1 polymer ?
#
loop_
_entity_poly.entity_id
_entity_poly.type
_entity_poly.pdbx_seq_one_letter_code
_entity_poly.pdbx_strand_id
1 'polypeptide(L)' 'MVGFISWLFALAMPMLIYGSNTLFFFLYTWPFFLALMPVAVVVGIALHSLMDGKLRYSIVFTLVTVGIMFGALFMWLLG' A
#
# COMPACT_ATOMS: atom_id res chain seq x y z
N MET A 1 -5.56 -11.90 0.49
CA MET A 1 -5.96 -11.09 1.67
C MET A 1 -4.86 -10.16 2.15
N VAL A 2 -3.64 -10.65 2.41
CA VAL A 2 -2.53 -9.83 2.94
C VAL A 2 -2.26 -8.56 2.12
N GLY A 3 -2.16 -8.66 0.79
CA GLY A 3 -1.93 -7.49 -0.08
C GLY A 3 -3.06 -6.44 -0.08
N PHE A 4 -4.30 -6.85 0.17
CA PHE A 4 -5.42 -5.92 0.30
C PHE A 4 -5.40 -5.20 1.66
N ILE A 5 -5.11 -5.94 2.73
CA ILE A 5 -4.99 -5.38 4.08
C ILE A 5 -3.80 -4.40 4.16
N SER A 6 -2.66 -4.74 3.55
CA SER A 6 -1.51 -3.83 3.50
C SER A 6 -1.81 -2.57 2.69
N TRP A 7 -2.60 -2.66 1.61
CA TRP A 7 -3.07 -1.51 0.84
C TRP A 7 -3.95 -0.58 1.69
N LEU A 8 -4.94 -1.12 2.42
CA LEU A 8 -5.77 -0.33 3.35
C LEU A 8 -4.93 0.36 4.43
N PHE A 9 -3.95 -0.37 4.99
CA PHE A 9 -3.07 0.17 6.01
C PHE A 9 -2.17 1.28 5.47
N ALA A 10 -1.65 1.12 4.25
CA ALA A 10 -0.86 2.14 3.57
C ALA A 10 -1.67 3.39 3.26
N LEU A 11 -2.96 3.26 2.91
CA LEU A 11 -3.86 4.40 2.68
C LEU A 11 -4.19 5.15 3.98
N ALA A 12 -4.27 4.46 5.12
CA ALA A 12 -4.51 5.09 6.42
C ALA A 12 -3.29 5.88 6.95
N MET A 13 -2.06 5.49 6.61
CA MET A 13 -0.84 6.10 7.14
C MET A 13 -0.74 7.62 6.89
N PRO A 14 -0.95 8.14 5.65
CA PRO A 14 -0.91 9.58 5.41
C PRO A 14 -2.03 10.36 6.11
N MET A 15 -3.21 9.74 6.31
CA MET A 15 -4.30 10.34 7.11
C MET A 15 -3.91 10.48 8.59
N LEU A 16 -3.18 9.50 9.13
CA LEU A 16 -2.69 9.53 10.52
C LEU A 16 -1.58 10.56 10.74
N ILE A 17 -0.68 10.72 9.76
CA ILE A 17 0.51 11.59 9.88
C ILE A 17 0.18 13.06 9.55
N TYR A 18 -0.56 13.31 8.47
CA TYR A 18 -0.81 14.65 7.94
C TYR A 18 -2.22 15.19 8.27
N GLY A 19 -3.03 14.41 8.98
CA GLY A 19 -4.37 14.80 9.44
C GLY A 19 -5.42 14.84 8.32
N SER A 20 -6.60 15.38 8.63
CA SER A 20 -7.76 15.35 7.72
C SER A 20 -7.52 16.03 6.36
N ASN A 21 -6.54 16.93 6.24
CA ASN A 21 -6.24 17.62 4.98
C ASN A 21 -5.80 16.66 3.86
N THR A 22 -5.23 15.48 4.19
CA THR A 22 -4.90 14.47 3.18
C THR A 22 -6.13 13.76 2.60
N LEU A 23 -7.32 13.85 3.21
CA LEU A 23 -8.55 13.32 2.60
C LEU A 23 -8.82 13.95 1.24
N PHE A 24 -8.73 15.29 1.16
CA PHE A 24 -9.01 16.00 -0.09
C PHE A 24 -7.96 15.70 -1.15
N PHE A 25 -6.69 15.58 -0.74
CA PHE A 25 -5.62 15.12 -1.61
C PHE A 25 -5.88 13.72 -2.15
N PHE A 26 -6.29 12.78 -1.28
CA PHE A 26 -6.65 11.42 -1.68
C PHE A 26 -7.87 11.37 -2.59
N LEU A 27 -8.89 12.19 -2.34
CA LEU A 27 -10.06 12.26 -3.21
C LEU A 27 -9.69 12.81 -4.60
N TYR A 28 -8.76 13.76 -4.64
CA TYR A 28 -8.26 14.32 -5.91
C TYR A 28 -7.38 13.33 -6.69
N THR A 29 -6.57 12.55 -5.99
CA THR A 29 -5.60 11.60 -6.59
C THR A 29 -6.02 10.12 -6.47
N TRP A 30 -7.29 9.90 -6.12
CA TRP A 30 -7.95 8.60 -5.94
C TRP A 30 -7.61 7.55 -7.00
N PRO A 31 -7.57 7.88 -8.32
CA PRO A 31 -7.41 6.87 -9.36
C PRO A 31 -6.07 6.13 -9.22
N PHE A 32 -5.02 6.85 -8.82
CA PHE A 32 -3.67 6.27 -8.68
C PHE A 32 -3.58 5.31 -7.50
N PHE A 33 -4.20 5.66 -6.38
CA PHE A 33 -4.21 4.81 -5.20
C PHE A 33 -5.08 3.57 -5.37
N LEU A 34 -6.20 3.67 -6.09
CA LEU A 34 -6.96 2.48 -6.48
C LEU A 34 -6.24 1.62 -7.50
N ALA A 35 -5.47 2.20 -8.42
CA ALA A 35 -4.64 1.43 -9.36
C ALA A 35 -3.57 0.59 -8.63
N LEU A 36 -3.11 1.04 -7.45
CA LEU A 36 -2.22 0.26 -6.59
C LEU A 36 -2.90 -0.94 -5.90
N MET A 37 -4.22 -0.99 -5.80
CA MET A 37 -4.94 -2.11 -5.18
C MET A 37 -4.66 -3.46 -5.87
N PRO A 38 -4.90 -3.64 -7.19
CA PRO A 38 -4.59 -4.89 -7.86
C PRO A 38 -3.09 -5.22 -7.80
N VAL A 39 -2.23 -4.21 -7.89
CA VAL A 39 -0.77 -4.39 -7.80
C VAL A 39 -0.37 -4.91 -6.42
N ALA A 40 -0.90 -4.34 -5.33
CA ALA A 40 -0.64 -4.79 -3.97
C ALA A 40 -1.12 -6.23 -3.74
N VAL A 41 -2.26 -6.60 -4.33
CA VAL A 41 -2.77 -7.99 -4.27
C VAL A 41 -1.84 -8.95 -5.01
N VAL A 42 -1.41 -8.61 -6.22
CA VAL A 42 -0.48 -9.44 -7.02
C VAL A 42 0.88 -9.58 -6.33
N VAL A 43 1.44 -8.47 -5.82
CA VAL A 43 2.69 -8.48 -5.03
C VAL A 43 2.52 -9.34 -3.77
N GLY A 44 1.37 -9.25 -3.12
CA GLY A 44 0.97 -10.11 -2.00
C GLY A 44 1.06 -11.60 -2.33
N ILE A 45 0.49 -11.98 -3.46
CA ILE A 45 0.45 -13.38 -3.94
C ILE A 45 1.86 -13.83 -4.36
N ALA A 46 2.58 -13.00 -5.11
CA ALA A 46 3.93 -13.31 -5.60
C ALA A 46 4.93 -13.52 -4.45
N LEU A 47 4.95 -12.61 -3.47
CA LEU A 47 5.82 -12.73 -2.29
C LEU A 47 5.42 -13.90 -1.38
N HIS A 48 4.13 -14.26 -1.33
CA HIS A 48 3.70 -15.45 -0.61
C HIS A 48 4.17 -16.74 -1.29
N SER A 49 4.04 -16.81 -2.62
CA SER A 49 4.46 -17.94 -3.43
C SER A 49 5.98 -18.14 -3.43
N LEU A 50 6.75 -17.05 -3.42
CA LEU A 50 8.23 -17.10 -3.45
C LEU A 50 8.83 -17.58 -2.13
N MET A 51 8.09 -17.47 -1.02
CA MET A 51 8.60 -17.69 0.33
C MET A 51 8.19 -19.06 0.92
N ASP A 52 7.85 -20.02 0.05
CA ASP A 52 7.45 -21.39 0.41
C ASP A 52 6.38 -21.45 1.50
N GLY A 53 5.42 -20.52 1.49
CA GLY A 53 4.32 -20.51 2.46
C GLY A 53 4.70 -20.10 3.89
N LYS A 54 5.91 -19.58 4.15
CA LYS A 54 6.26 -18.95 5.44
C LYS A 54 5.48 -17.64 5.64
N LEU A 55 4.23 -17.77 6.04
CA LEU A 55 3.22 -16.72 6.13
C LEU A 55 3.69 -15.49 6.91
N ARG A 56 4.41 -15.66 8.03
CA ARG A 56 4.86 -14.54 8.88
C ARG A 56 5.87 -13.63 8.19
N TYR A 57 6.83 -14.18 7.46
CA TYR A 57 7.80 -13.36 6.72
C TYR A 57 7.17 -12.70 5.49
N SER A 58 6.26 -13.42 4.82
CA SER A 58 5.52 -12.89 3.66
C SER A 58 4.68 -11.67 4.02
N ILE A 59 4.05 -11.65 5.19
CA ILE A 59 3.25 -10.52 5.66
C ILE A 59 4.11 -9.27 5.86
N VAL A 60 5.25 -9.38 6.56
CA VAL A 60 6.11 -8.21 6.81
C VAL A 60 6.67 -7.68 5.50
N PHE A 61 7.12 -8.57 4.60
CA PHE A 61 7.71 -8.17 3.32
C PHE A 61 6.70 -7.48 2.40
N THR A 62 5.47 -8.00 2.34
CA THR A 62 4.38 -7.40 1.56
C THR A 62 3.93 -6.05 2.11
N LEU A 63 3.91 -5.89 3.44
CA LEU A 63 3.57 -4.62 4.08
C LEU A 63 4.63 -3.56 3.80
N VAL A 64 5.92 -3.92 3.91
CA VAL A 64 7.04 -3.02 3.58
C VAL A 64 7.01 -2.64 2.10
N THR A 65 6.86 -3.62 1.20
CA THR A 65 6.86 -3.36 -0.25
C THR A 65 5.71 -2.44 -0.66
N VAL A 66 4.49 -2.77 -0.25
CA VAL A 66 3.30 -1.96 -0.56
C VAL A 66 3.41 -0.58 0.07
N GLY A 67 3.90 -0.49 1.32
CA GLY A 67 4.14 0.79 2.00
C GLY A 67 5.15 1.68 1.26
N ILE A 68 6.24 1.13 0.74
CA ILE A 68 7.22 1.87 -0.05
C ILE A 68 6.60 2.35 -1.37
N MET A 69 5.88 1.48 -2.09
CA MET A 69 5.22 1.86 -3.35
C MET A 69 4.22 3.00 -3.14
N PHE A 70 3.42 2.89 -2.09
CA PHE A 70 2.42 3.89 -1.71
C PHE A 70 3.07 5.20 -1.27
N GLY A 71 4.11 5.12 -0.44
CA GLY A 71 4.87 6.27 0.05
C GLY A 71 5.61 7.00 -1.08
N ALA A 72 6.22 6.27 -2.02
CA ALA A 72 6.87 6.86 -3.19
C ALA A 72 5.87 7.58 -4.09
N LEU A 73 4.71 6.98 -4.36
CA LEU A 73 3.65 7.61 -5.14
C LEU A 73 3.09 8.86 -4.42
N PHE A 74 2.92 8.78 -3.11
CA PHE A 74 2.48 9.91 -2.28
C PHE A 74 3.48 11.07 -2.30
N MET A 75 4.79 10.80 -2.12
CA MET A 75 5.84 11.82 -2.22
C MET A 75 5.91 12.41 -3.63
N TRP A 76 5.74 11.59 -4.67
CA TRP A 76 5.73 12.05 -6.06
C TRP A 76 4.56 13.01 -6.36
N LEU A 77 3.39 12.77 -5.79
CA LEU A 77 2.22 13.64 -5.94
C LEU A 77 2.27 14.91 -5.06
N LEU A 78 3.14 14.95 -4.04
CA LEU A 78 3.34 16.11 -3.17
C LEU A 78 4.38 17.11 -3.70
N GLY A 79 5.27 16.68 -4.60
CA GLY A 79 6.29 17.51 -5.24
C GLY A 79 5.78 18.24 -6.47
#